data_AF-A0A2D6E598-F1
#
_entry.id   AF-A0A2D6E598-F1
#
_cell.length_a   1.000
_cell.length_b   1.000
_cell.length_c   1.000
_cell.angle_alpha   90.00
_cell.angle_beta   90.00
_cell.angle_gamma   90.00
#
_symmetry.space_group_name_H-M   'P 1'
#
loop_
_entity.id
_entity.type
_entity.pdbx_description
1 polymer ?
#
loop_
_entity_poly.entity_id
_entity_poly.type
_entity_poly.pdbx_seq_one_letter_code
_entity_poly.pdbx_strand_id
1 'polypeptide(L)'
;MKKLSDYIDKAMKNIIEDRAAAKTLLPDLMIYVKKADERQREVGLIAAKYLETLQRSNEQLVKISAIIQKNSTPVQGISEEDKQDLFDLIQEDENQ
;
A
#
# COMPACT_ATOMS: atom_id res chain seq x y z
N MET A 1 9.82 -7.45 -12.53
CA MET A 1 8.63 -7.85 -11.73
C MET A 1 8.99 -8.49 -10.38
N LYS A 2 9.79 -9.57 -10.32
CA LYS A 2 10.18 -10.24 -9.03
C LYS A 2 10.64 -9.27 -7.93
N LYS A 3 11.58 -8.36 -8.23
CA LYS A 3 12.07 -7.37 -7.27
C LYS A 3 10.97 -6.44 -6.71
N LEU A 4 9.98 -6.07 -7.52
CA LEU A 4 8.90 -5.16 -7.09
C LEU A 4 7.94 -5.88 -6.14
N SER A 5 7.60 -7.13 -6.43
CA SER A 5 6.85 -8.00 -5.51
C SER A 5 7.57 -8.10 -4.16
N ASP A 6 8.87 -8.40 -4.19
CA ASP A 6 9.67 -8.53 -2.96
C ASP A 6 9.67 -7.24 -2.11
N TYR A 7 9.68 -6.07 -2.75
CA TYR A 7 9.59 -4.78 -2.05
C TYR A 7 8.19 -4.52 -1.48
N ILE A 8 7.14 -4.89 -2.21
CA ILE A 8 5.75 -4.79 -1.74
C ILE A 8 5.55 -5.69 -0.52
N ASP A 9 6.04 -6.93 -0.55
CA ASP A 9 5.92 -7.88 0.55
C ASP A 9 6.68 -7.40 1.80
N LYS A 10 7.90 -6.87 1.63
CA LYS A 10 8.66 -6.26 2.72
C LYS A 10 7.94 -5.04 3.31
N ALA A 11 7.37 -4.18 2.46
CA ALA A 11 6.63 -3.01 2.92
C ALA A 11 5.36 -3.42 3.67
N MET A 12 4.63 -4.42 3.18
CA MET A 12 3.46 -4.99 3.86
C MET A 12 3.83 -5.58 5.22
N LYS A 13 4.94 -6.31 5.30
CA LYS A 13 5.45 -6.87 6.56
C LYS A 13 5.75 -5.76 7.57
N ASN A 14 6.49 -4.73 7.17
CA ASN A 14 6.80 -3.59 8.04
C ASN A 14 5.51 -2.91 8.54
N ILE A 15 4.55 -2.67 7.65
CA ILE A 15 3.25 -2.11 8.03
C ILE A 15 2.54 -2.96 9.08
N ILE A 16 2.53 -4.28 8.93
CA ILE A 16 1.87 -5.19 9.88
C ILE A 16 2.57 -5.14 11.24
N GLU A 17 3.91 -5.19 11.25
CA GLU A 17 4.72 -5.17 12.46
C GLU A 17 4.56 -3.85 13.22
N ASP A 18 4.62 -2.70 12.54
CA ASP A 18 4.41 -1.37 13.14
C ASP A 18 3.01 -1.24 13.77
N ARG A 19 1.99 -1.76 13.08
CA ARG A 19 0.62 -1.76 13.59
C ARG A 19 0.47 -2.67 14.80
N ALA A 20 1.12 -3.84 14.81
CA ALA A 20 1.08 -4.76 15.93
C ALA A 20 1.72 -4.12 17.18
N ALA A 21 2.86 -3.46 17.02
CA ALA A 21 3.51 -2.72 18.08
C ALA A 21 2.61 -1.60 18.62
N ALA A 22 2.05 -0.76 17.75
CA ALA A 22 1.15 0.33 18.15
C ALA A 22 -0.13 -0.18 18.84
N LYS A 23 -0.73 -1.27 18.35
CA LYS A 23 -1.93 -1.88 18.97
C LYS A 23 -1.66 -2.53 20.31
N THR A 24 -0.43 -2.95 20.58
CA THR A 24 -0.02 -3.51 21.87
C THR A 24 0.25 -2.39 22.87
N LEU A 25 0.95 -1.34 22.46
CA LEU A 25 1.43 -0.28 23.35
C LEU A 25 0.37 0.78 23.67
N LEU A 26 -0.54 1.08 22.74
CA LEU A 26 -1.55 2.13 22.92
C LEU A 26 -2.57 1.82 24.04
N PRO A 27 -3.11 0.60 24.18
CA PRO A 27 -4.00 0.25 25.29
C PRO A 27 -3.31 0.37 26.65
N ASP A 28 -2.08 -0.12 26.77
CA ASP A 28 -1.29 -0.04 28.02
C ASP A 28 -1.05 1.41 28.41
N LEU A 29 -0.73 2.25 27.42
CA LEU A 29 -0.59 3.68 27.61
C LEU A 29 -1.89 4.32 28.11
N MET A 30 -3.03 3.99 27.51
CA MET A 30 -4.34 4.53 27.92
C MET A 30 -4.75 4.08 29.33
N ILE A 31 -4.43 2.85 29.73
CA ILE A 31 -4.63 2.37 31.11
C ILE A 31 -3.77 3.19 32.09
N TYR A 32 -2.53 3.50 31.71
CA TYR A 32 -1.64 4.32 32.51
C TYR A 32 -2.13 5.78 32.62
N VAL A 33 -2.63 6.39 31.53
CA VAL A 33 -3.26 7.73 31.55
C VAL A 33 -4.39 7.80 32.56
N LYS A 34 -5.29 6.81 32.55
CA LYS A 34 -6.50 6.80 33.41
C LYS A 34 -6.18 6.78 34.90
N LYS A 35 -4.95 6.43 35.31
CA LYS A 35 -4.54 6.32 36.71
C LYS A 35 -3.95 7.61 37.30
N ALA A 36 -3.62 8.62 36.48
CA ALA A 36 -3.03 9.86 36.96
C ALA A 36 -3.38 11.04 36.03
N ASP A 37 -4.35 11.87 36.45
CA ASP A 37 -4.85 13.03 35.69
C ASP A 37 -3.73 14.04 35.36
N GLU A 38 -2.77 14.25 36.26
CA GLU A 38 -1.64 15.17 36.04
C GLU A 38 -0.71 14.74 34.89
N ARG A 39 -0.71 13.46 34.50
CA ARG A 39 0.16 12.89 33.45
C ARG A 39 -0.48 12.91 32.06
N GLN A 40 -1.73 13.34 31.93
CA GLN A 40 -2.44 13.37 30.65
C GLN A 40 -1.68 14.12 29.55
N ARG A 41 -0.97 15.20 29.89
CA ARG A 41 -0.27 16.04 28.90
C ARG A 41 0.93 15.35 28.27
N GLU A 42 1.79 14.72 29.08
CA GLU A 42 2.96 13.97 28.58
C GLU A 42 2.53 12.69 27.87
N VAL A 43 1.56 11.99 28.44
CA VAL A 43 1.14 10.70 27.91
C VAL A 43 0.26 10.87 26.65
N GLY A 44 -0.48 11.97 26.54
CA GLY A 44 -1.21 12.36 25.32
C GLY A 44 -0.28 12.59 24.13
N LEU A 45 0.89 13.20 24.35
CA LEU A 45 1.93 13.36 23.33
C LEU A 45 2.47 12.01 22.84
N ILE A 46 2.67 11.05 23.75
CA ILE A 46 3.12 9.70 23.39
C ILE A 46 2.02 8.95 22.63
N ALA A 47 0.77 9.04 23.07
CA ALA A 47 -0.39 8.43 22.40
C ALA A 47 -0.56 8.97 20.97
N ALA A 48 -0.36 10.28 20.79
CA ALA A 48 -0.42 10.91 19.48
C ALA A 48 0.62 10.33 18.50
N LYS A 49 1.84 10.01 18.95
CA LYS A 49 2.86 9.37 18.11
C LYS A 49 2.48 7.97 17.64
N TYR A 50 1.83 7.18 18.50
CA TYR A 50 1.32 5.86 18.12
C TYR A 50 0.15 5.97 17.13
N LEU A 51 -0.76 6.93 17.34
CA LEU A 51 -1.85 7.22 16.41
C LEU A 51 -1.32 7.72 15.05
N GLU A 52 -0.30 8.58 15.05
CA GLU A 52 0.38 9.03 13.83
C GLU A 52 1.05 7.87 13.09
N THR A 53 1.69 6.93 13.80
CA THR A 53 2.27 5.72 13.22
C THR A 53 1.18 4.88 12.53
N LEU A 54 0.02 4.72 13.17
CA LEU A 54 -1.13 4.03 12.58
C LEU A 54 -1.70 4.77 11.35
N GLN A 55 -1.76 6.11 11.39
CA GLN A 55 -2.20 6.91 10.25
C GLN A 55 -1.22 6.77 9.07
N ARG A 56 0.09 6.91 9.30
CA ARG A 56 1.12 6.74 8.26
C ARG A 56 1.07 5.35 7.65
N SER A 57 0.84 4.32 8.48
CA SER A 57 0.61 2.95 8.03
C SER A 57 -0.62 2.82 7.12
N ASN A 58 -1.73 3.52 7.42
CA ASN A 58 -2.89 3.53 6.54
C ASN A 58 -2.58 4.20 5.19
N GLU A 59 -1.86 5.33 5.20
CA GLU A 59 -1.44 6.01 3.97
C GLU A 59 -0.53 5.13 3.10
N GLN A 60 0.36 4.35 3.73
CA GLN A 60 1.23 3.41 3.02
C GLN A 60 0.43 2.27 2.38
N LEU A 61 -0.58 1.71 3.05
CA LEU A 61 -1.46 0.69 2.49
C LEU A 61 -2.21 1.19 1.24
N VAL A 62 -2.70 2.42 1.28
CA VAL A 62 -3.37 3.04 0.11
C VAL A 62 -2.39 3.17 -1.05
N LYS A 63 -1.15 3.63 -0.79
CA LYS A 63 -0.11 3.76 -1.83
C LYS A 63 0.27 2.40 -2.43
N ILE A 64 0.45 1.37 -1.61
CA ILE A 64 0.75 0.01 -2.08
C ILE A 64 -0.42 -0.52 -2.91
N SER A 65 -1.65 -0.34 -2.45
CA SER A 65 -2.85 -0.78 -3.18
C SER A 65 -2.94 -0.11 -4.56
N ALA A 66 -2.64 1.18 -4.64
CA ALA A 66 -2.59 1.90 -5.91
C ALA A 66 -1.47 1.39 -6.84
N ILE A 67 -0.30 1.04 -6.31
CA ILE A 67 0.79 0.45 -7.10
C ILE A 67 0.38 -0.93 -7.62
N ILE A 68 -0.23 -1.78 -6.79
CA ILE A 68 -0.72 -3.10 -7.20
C ILE A 68 -1.78 -2.95 -8.29
N GLN A 69 -2.76 -2.06 -8.11
CA GLN A 69 -3.80 -1.80 -9.10
C GLN A 69 -3.21 -1.36 -10.45
N LYS A 70 -2.25 -0.43 -10.45
CA LYS A 70 -1.57 0.03 -11.67
C LYS A 70 -0.79 -1.07 -12.39
N ASN A 71 -0.21 -2.01 -11.65
CA ASN A 71 0.47 -3.17 -12.25
C ASN A 71 -0.51 -4.27 -12.72
N SER A 72 -1.73 -4.26 -12.19
CA SER A 72 -2.78 -5.23 -12.56
C SER A 72 -3.55 -4.80 -13.81
N THR A 73 -3.48 -3.51 -14.18
CA THR A 73 -4.02 -3.04 -15.45
C THR A 73 -3.21 -3.70 -16.58
N PRO A 74 -3.82 -4.54 -17.43
CA PRO A 74 -3.11 -5.08 -18.57
C PRO A 74 -2.60 -3.91 -19.41
N VAL A 75 -1.36 -4.04 -19.90
CA VAL A 75 -0.79 -3.11 -20.87
C VAL A 75 -1.83 -2.96 -21.97
N GLN A 76 -2.37 -1.75 -22.15
CA GLN A 76 -3.12 -1.38 -23.35
C GLN A 76 -2.12 -1.39 -24.51
N GLY A 77 -1.85 -2.58 -25.01
CA GLY A 77 -1.06 -2.84 -26.20
C GLY A 77 -1.92 -3.70 -27.12
N ILE A 78 -1.77 -3.46 -28.41
CA ILE A 78 -2.31 -4.30 -29.47
C ILE A 78 -1.85 -5.74 -29.17
N SER A 79 -2.80 -6.66 -28.96
CA SER A 79 -2.48 -8.06 -28.70
C SER A 79 -1.78 -8.67 -29.93
N GLU A 80 -1.10 -9.80 -29.79
CA GLU A 80 -0.50 -10.45 -30.97
C GLU A 80 -1.56 -10.86 -32.00
N GLU A 81 -2.78 -11.18 -31.57
CA GLU A 81 -3.93 -11.41 -32.45
C GLU A 81 -4.33 -10.11 -33.17
N ASP A 82 -4.49 -9.00 -32.44
CA ASP A 82 -4.80 -7.70 -33.05
C ASP A 82 -3.70 -7.24 -34.03
N LYS A 83 -2.43 -7.60 -33.77
CA LYS A 83 -1.32 -7.32 -34.69
C LYS A 83 -1.42 -8.16 -35.95
N GLN A 84 -1.75 -9.44 -35.81
CA GLN A 84 -1.92 -10.33 -36.96
C GLN A 84 -3.08 -9.87 -37.84
N ASP A 85 -4.20 -9.51 -37.23
CA ASP A 85 -5.36 -8.97 -37.93
C ASP A 85 -5.03 -7.65 -38.63
N LEU A 86 -4.23 -6.78 -37.99
CA LEU A 86 -3.72 -5.54 -38.63
C LEU A 86 -2.77 -5.83 -39.79
N PHE A 87 -1.90 -6.85 -39.68
CA PHE A 87 -1.01 -7.25 -40.78
C PHE A 87 -1.80 -7.78 -41.98
N ASP A 88 -2.82 -8.58 -41.73
CA ASP A 88 -3.66 -9.17 -42.77
C ASP A 88 -4.49 -8.08 -43.48
N LEU A 89 -5.04 -7.11 -42.74
CA LEU A 89 -5.77 -5.97 -43.30
C LEU A 89 -4.87 -5.09 -44.22
N ILE A 90 -3.64 -4.82 -43.80
CA ILE A 90 -2.69 -4.01 -44.60
C ILE A 90 -2.27 -4.78 -45.87
N GLN A 91 -2.10 -6.11 -45.79
CA GLN A 91 -1.80 -6.95 -46.95
C GLN A 91 -2.96 -7.03 -47.94
N GLU A 92 -4.21 -7.00 -47.49
CA GLU A 92 -5.38 -6.94 -48.39
C GLU A 92 -5.46 -5.60 -49.13
N ASP A 93 -5.12 -4.49 -48.47
CA ASP A 93 -5.10 -3.15 -49.08
C ASP A 93 -3.95 -2.95 -50.09
N GLU A 94 -2.78 -3.57 -49.89
CA GLU A 94 -1.66 -3.51 -50.86
C GLU A 94 -1.88 -4.36 -52.11
N ASN A 95 -2.80 -5.34 -52.07
CA ASN A 95 -3.08 -6.27 -53.17
C ASN A 95 -4.29 -5.84 -54.05
N GLN A 96 -4.84 -4.63 -53.84
CA GLN A 96 -5.84 -3.98 -54.71
C GLN A 96 -5.21 -2.92 -55.62
#